data_AF-I4ECW6-F1
#
_entry.id   AF-I4ECW6-F1
#
_cell.length_a   1.000
_cell.length_b   1.000
_cell.length_c   1.000
_cell.angle_alpha   90.00
_cell.angle_beta   90.00
_cell.angle_gamma   90.00
#
_symmetry.space_group_name_H-M   'P 1'
#
loop_
_entity.id
_entity.type
_entity.pdbx_description
1 polymer ?
#
loop_
_entity_poly.entity_id
_entity_poly.type
_entity_poly.pdbx_seq_one_letter_code
_entity_poly.pdbx_strand_id
1 'polypeptide(L)'
;MASSGYNSGATIYVTNNTGGNANIHLSHQYSDDTPQQGSWSRVPNGGNAGPLSVGYNTGFLRTGQDYWWIGIEVLDGPNGGSCYSSKGSADNPGKQCTLTSDDNGKTLHFSVDTETFVMTEMSGSCSTGMSAVSCALANSKDAEEIS
;
A
#
# COMPACT_ATOMS: atom_id res chain seq x y z
N MET A 1 5.68 17.37 5.54
CA MET A 1 5.64 17.62 7.00
C MET A 1 5.55 16.25 7.66
N ALA A 2 6.53 15.87 8.47
CA ALA A 2 6.45 14.64 9.27
C ALA A 2 5.34 14.83 10.33
N SER A 3 4.45 13.85 10.47
CA SER A 3 3.50 13.84 11.58
C SER A 3 4.27 13.63 12.90
N SER A 4 3.71 14.13 13.99
CA SER A 4 4.33 14.22 15.32
C SER A 4 4.85 12.86 15.82
N GLY A 5 6.13 12.55 15.58
CA GLY A 5 6.78 11.32 16.04
C GLY A 5 7.84 10.79 15.07
N TYR A 6 7.71 11.09 13.77
CA TYR A 6 8.62 10.61 12.73
C TYR A 6 9.70 11.64 12.39
N ASN A 7 10.93 11.17 12.14
CA ASN A 7 12.01 12.04 11.63
C ASN A 7 12.10 12.08 10.10
N SER A 8 11.38 11.18 9.41
CA SER A 8 11.31 11.09 7.96
C SER A 8 9.86 10.87 7.51
N GLY A 9 9.58 11.15 6.23
CA GLY A 9 8.27 10.86 5.64
C GLY A 9 8.28 10.95 4.12
N ALA A 10 7.34 10.27 3.48
CA ALA A 10 7.21 10.20 2.03
C ALA A 10 5.73 10.38 1.61
N THR A 11 5.51 10.72 0.34
CA THR A 11 4.17 10.79 -0.28
C THR A 11 4.02 9.67 -1.28
N ILE A 12 2.97 8.87 -1.15
CA ILE A 12 2.76 7.69 -1.99
C ILE A 12 1.60 7.91 -2.96
N TYR A 13 1.83 7.54 -4.21
CA TYR A 13 0.80 7.31 -5.20
C TYR A 13 0.87 5.86 -5.69
N VAL A 14 -0.27 5.27 -6.04
CA VAL A 14 -0.37 3.93 -6.61
C VAL A 14 -1.01 4.00 -7.99
N THR A 15 -0.29 3.56 -9.01
CA THR A 15 -0.84 3.39 -10.35
C THR A 15 -1.71 2.14 -10.41
N ASN A 16 -2.96 2.30 -10.86
CA ASN A 16 -3.88 1.19 -11.11
C ASN A 16 -3.60 0.55 -12.47
N ASN A 17 -3.17 -0.72 -12.50
CA ASN A 17 -2.96 -1.50 -13.72
C ASN A 17 -3.87 -2.75 -13.79
N THR A 18 -5.04 -2.71 -13.14
CA THR A 18 -5.94 -3.87 -13.00
C THR A 18 -6.73 -4.21 -14.28
N GLY A 19 -6.62 -3.38 -15.33
CA GLY A 19 -7.37 -3.52 -16.58
C GLY A 19 -8.75 -2.85 -16.57
N GLY A 20 -9.13 -2.19 -15.47
CA GLY A 20 -10.38 -1.44 -15.33
C GLY A 20 -10.31 -0.37 -14.25
N ASN A 21 -11.42 0.33 -14.02
CA ASN A 21 -11.56 1.23 -12.87
C ASN A 21 -11.52 0.41 -11.58
N ALA A 22 -10.86 0.90 -10.53
CA ALA A 22 -10.75 0.20 -9.25
C ALA A 22 -10.98 1.11 -8.04
N ASN A 23 -11.54 0.55 -6.98
CA ASN A 23 -11.36 1.10 -5.64
C ASN A 23 -10.05 0.55 -5.08
N ILE A 24 -9.23 1.42 -4.49
CA ILE A 24 -7.90 1.08 -3.98
C ILE A 24 -7.78 1.54 -2.53
N HIS A 25 -7.33 0.63 -1.68
CA HIS A 25 -7.04 0.86 -0.27
C HIS A 25 -5.57 0.56 -0.03
N LEU A 26 -4.82 1.51 0.52
CA LEU A 26 -3.40 1.34 0.85
C LEU A 26 -3.21 1.56 2.34
N SER A 27 -2.42 0.71 2.97
CA SER A 27 -1.99 0.86 4.36
C SER A 27 -0.47 0.77 4.49
N HIS A 28 0.06 1.61 5.36
CA HIS A 28 1.45 1.64 5.78
C HIS A 28 1.52 1.61 7.31
N GLN A 29 2.42 0.83 7.87
CA GLN A 29 2.70 0.83 9.31
C GLN A 29 4.21 0.82 9.55
N TYR A 30 4.69 1.78 10.34
CA TYR A 30 6.05 1.74 10.85
C TYR A 30 6.10 0.93 12.15
N SER A 31 6.60 -0.29 12.09
CA SER A 31 6.72 -1.23 13.22
C SER A 31 5.37 -1.45 13.92
N ASP A 32 5.27 -1.13 15.20
CA ASP A 32 4.09 -1.26 16.06
C ASP A 32 3.28 0.03 16.17
N ASP A 33 3.57 1.05 15.35
CA ASP A 33 2.80 2.29 15.31
C ASP A 33 1.38 2.07 14.75
N THR A 34 0.52 3.08 14.89
CA THR A 34 -0.79 3.05 14.26
C THR A 34 -0.67 3.11 12.72
N PRO A 35 -1.38 2.25 11.97
CA PRO A 35 -1.36 2.29 10.51
C PRO A 35 -1.83 3.63 9.93
N GLN A 36 -1.17 4.04 8.86
CA GLN A 36 -1.49 5.20 8.04
C GLN A 36 -2.16 4.70 6.76
N GLN A 37 -3.42 5.06 6.56
CA GLN A 37 -4.27 4.46 5.55
C GLN A 37 -4.83 5.50 4.56
N GLY A 38 -5.03 5.09 3.32
CA GLY A 38 -5.69 5.87 2.27
C GLY A 38 -6.68 5.03 1.48
N SER A 39 -7.73 5.64 0.95
CA SER A 39 -8.75 4.95 0.15
C SER A 39 -9.24 5.85 -0.97
N TRP A 40 -9.25 5.33 -2.19
CA TRP A 40 -9.61 6.08 -3.39
C TRP A 40 -10.56 5.25 -4.25
N SER A 41 -11.68 5.86 -4.63
CA SER A 41 -12.73 5.18 -5.40
C SER A 41 -12.59 5.45 -6.90
N ARG A 42 -12.95 4.47 -7.73
CA ARG A 42 -13.04 4.61 -9.21
C ARG A 42 -11.76 5.18 -9.84
N VAL A 43 -10.59 4.75 -9.37
CA VAL A 43 -9.30 5.10 -9.96
C VAL A 43 -9.23 4.47 -11.35
N PRO A 44 -9.07 5.25 -12.43
CA PRO A 44 -9.01 4.69 -13.78
C PRO A 44 -7.83 3.75 -13.97
N ASN A 45 -7.94 2.81 -14.90
CA ASN A 45 -6.77 2.04 -15.35
C ASN A 45 -5.72 3.01 -15.95
N GLY A 46 -4.46 2.87 -15.53
CA GLY A 46 -3.37 3.82 -15.75
C GLY A 46 -3.42 5.09 -14.89
N GLY A 47 -4.47 5.27 -14.08
CA GLY A 47 -4.64 6.39 -13.16
C GLY A 47 -3.94 6.17 -11.83
N ASN A 48 -3.81 7.24 -11.03
CA ASN A 48 -3.13 7.23 -9.74
C ASN A 48 -4.12 7.36 -8.57
N ALA A 49 -4.03 6.45 -7.63
CA ALA A 49 -4.60 6.57 -6.28
C ALA A 49 -3.60 7.33 -5.40
N GLY A 50 -4.04 8.34 -4.66
CA GLY A 50 -3.15 9.15 -3.81
C GLY A 50 -3.62 10.59 -3.65
N PRO A 51 -2.87 11.41 -2.90
CA PRO A 51 -1.68 11.03 -2.13
C PRO A 51 -2.01 10.34 -0.79
N LEU A 52 -1.13 9.43 -0.33
CA LEU A 52 -1.02 9.04 1.07
C LEU A 52 0.30 9.55 1.64
N SER A 53 0.26 10.32 2.72
CA SER A 53 1.48 10.73 3.45
C SER A 53 1.81 9.71 4.53
N VAL A 54 3.03 9.16 4.48
CA VAL A 54 3.53 8.19 5.45
C VAL A 54 4.70 8.76 6.24
N GLY A 55 4.85 8.31 7.47
CA GLY A 55 5.92 8.70 8.37
C GLY A 55 6.69 7.47 8.84
N TYR A 56 8.01 7.61 8.95
CA TYR A 56 8.90 6.52 9.35
C TYR A 56 10.16 7.09 10.02
N ASN A 57 10.97 6.24 10.63
CA ASN A 57 12.21 6.66 11.29
C ASN A 57 13.45 6.02 10.69
N THR A 58 14.47 6.85 10.42
CA THR A 58 15.78 6.43 9.91
C THR A 58 16.92 6.83 10.86
N GLY A 59 18.07 6.14 10.79
CA GLY A 59 19.29 6.48 11.52
C GLY A 59 19.98 5.31 12.21
N PHE A 60 21.23 5.50 12.66
CA PHE A 60 22.18 4.46 13.09
C PHE A 60 21.73 3.56 14.27
N LEU A 61 20.68 3.93 15.01
CA LEU A 61 20.13 3.13 16.12
C LEU A 61 18.65 2.80 15.94
N ARG A 62 18.07 3.08 14.77
CA ARG A 62 16.67 2.78 14.47
C ARG A 62 16.57 1.38 13.87
N THR A 63 15.69 0.56 14.43
CA THR A 63 15.45 -0.82 13.99
C THR A 63 14.06 -1.05 13.41
N GLY A 64 13.24 0.01 13.38
CA GLY A 64 11.87 -0.11 12.92
C GLY A 64 11.78 -0.41 11.43
N GLN A 65 10.68 -1.03 11.05
CA GLN A 65 10.43 -1.57 9.72
C GLN A 65 9.13 -1.02 9.17
N ASP A 66 9.10 -0.78 7.86
CA ASP A 66 7.90 -0.34 7.16
C ASP A 66 7.17 -1.55 6.59
N TYR A 67 5.89 -1.67 6.95
CA TYR A 67 4.99 -2.71 6.51
C TYR A 67 3.88 -2.14 5.66
N TRP A 68 3.55 -2.84 4.58
CA TRP A 68 2.60 -2.41 3.57
C TRP A 68 1.52 -3.45 3.32
N TRP A 69 0.34 -2.95 2.97
CA TRP A 69 -0.78 -3.75 2.48
C TRP A 69 -1.58 -2.94 1.47
N ILE A 70 -2.14 -3.64 0.49
CA ILE A 70 -3.05 -3.06 -0.49
C ILE A 70 -4.25 -3.99 -0.72
N GLY A 71 -5.44 -3.39 -0.77
CA GLY A 71 -6.69 -4.02 -1.14
C GLY A 71 -7.30 -3.33 -2.34
N ILE A 72 -7.83 -4.11 -3.28
CA ILE A 72 -8.43 -3.59 -4.51
C ILE A 72 -9.78 -4.26 -4.80
N GLU A 73 -10.73 -3.46 -5.26
CA GLU A 73 -11.99 -3.90 -5.88
C GLU A 73 -12.01 -3.38 -7.32
N VAL A 74 -11.96 -4.29 -8.29
CA VAL A 74 -11.99 -3.93 -9.71
C VAL A 74 -13.45 -3.81 -10.15
N LEU A 75 -13.85 -2.66 -10.64
CA LEU A 75 -15.24 -2.30 -10.91
C LEU A 75 -15.71 -2.71 -12.30
N ASP A 76 -14.79 -2.71 -13.27
CA ASP A 76 -15.07 -3.02 -14.67
C ASP A 76 -13.83 -3.57 -15.40
N GLY A 77 -13.95 -3.81 -16.70
CA GLY A 77 -12.88 -4.39 -17.51
C GLY A 77 -12.77 -5.92 -17.36
N PRO A 78 -11.64 -6.52 -17.79
CA PRO A 78 -11.45 -7.97 -17.83
C PRO A 78 -11.57 -8.67 -16.48
N ASN A 79 -11.33 -7.93 -15.38
CA ASN A 79 -11.37 -8.44 -14.01
C ASN A 79 -12.52 -7.84 -13.19
N GLY A 80 -13.50 -7.19 -13.85
CA GLY A 80 -14.59 -6.48 -13.18
C GLY A 80 -15.40 -7.35 -12.22
N GLY A 81 -15.76 -6.79 -11.07
CA GLY A 81 -16.46 -7.46 -9.97
C GLY A 81 -15.55 -8.32 -9.07
N SER A 82 -14.24 -8.37 -9.34
CA SER A 82 -13.28 -9.16 -8.57
C SER A 82 -12.51 -8.31 -7.58
N CYS A 83 -12.11 -8.92 -6.48
CA CYS A 83 -11.39 -8.28 -5.40
C CYS A 83 -10.10 -9.01 -5.08
N TYR A 84 -9.04 -8.25 -4.78
CA TYR A 84 -7.71 -8.79 -4.52
C TYR A 84 -7.06 -8.07 -3.34
N SER A 85 -6.16 -8.78 -2.67
CA SER A 85 -5.42 -8.23 -1.55
C SER A 85 -3.98 -8.76 -1.51
N SER A 86 -3.04 -7.93 -1.07
CA SER A 86 -1.70 -8.38 -0.72
C SER A 86 -1.66 -8.93 0.71
N LYS A 87 -0.52 -9.47 1.13
CA LYS A 87 -0.36 -10.09 2.45
C LYS A 87 -0.71 -9.10 3.59
N GLY A 88 -1.54 -9.55 4.53
CA GLY A 88 -1.95 -8.80 5.73
C GLY A 88 -3.33 -8.19 5.60
N SER A 89 -3.58 -7.11 6.35
CA SER A 89 -4.82 -6.33 6.30
C SER A 89 -4.54 -4.83 6.38
N ALA A 90 -5.57 -3.99 6.28
CA ALA A 90 -5.39 -2.56 6.45
C ALA A 90 -4.89 -2.19 7.86
N ASP A 91 -5.34 -2.89 8.90
CA ASP A 91 -4.91 -2.62 10.28
C ASP A 91 -3.64 -3.39 10.70
N ASN A 92 -3.25 -4.42 9.94
CA ASN A 92 -2.04 -5.19 10.18
C ASN A 92 -1.34 -5.53 8.84
N PRO A 93 -0.66 -4.56 8.21
CA PRO A 93 -0.01 -4.78 6.93
C PRO A 93 1.09 -5.83 7.00
N GLY A 94 1.14 -6.73 6.02
CA GLY A 94 1.93 -7.95 6.12
C GLY A 94 3.21 -7.98 5.28
N LYS A 95 3.38 -7.03 4.35
CA LYS A 95 4.56 -6.99 3.47
C LYS A 95 5.57 -5.95 3.96
N GLN A 96 6.70 -6.42 4.47
CA GLN A 96 7.84 -5.54 4.77
C GLN A 96 8.48 -5.00 3.49
N CYS A 97 8.68 -3.68 3.44
CA CYS A 97 9.52 -2.99 2.46
C CYS A 97 9.97 -1.65 3.05
N THR A 98 11.25 -1.54 3.39
CA THR A 98 11.80 -0.51 4.28
C THR A 98 12.11 0.79 3.53
N LEU A 99 11.52 1.90 4.00
CA LEU A 99 11.87 3.23 3.54
C LEU A 99 13.16 3.71 4.20
N THR A 100 14.02 4.37 3.41
CA THR A 100 15.32 4.84 3.88
C THR A 100 15.41 6.36 3.89
N SER A 101 16.58 6.89 4.27
CA SER A 101 16.83 8.33 4.22
C SER A 101 16.74 8.90 2.81
N ASP A 102 16.99 8.10 1.77
CA ASP A 102 16.95 8.54 0.37
C ASP A 102 15.53 8.83 -0.11
N ASP A 103 14.55 8.22 0.57
CA ASP A 103 13.11 8.35 0.30
C ASP A 103 12.50 9.56 1.05
N ASN A 104 13.24 10.19 1.96
CA ASN A 104 12.71 11.24 2.81
C ASN A 104 12.35 12.49 2.01
N GLY A 105 11.12 12.96 2.20
CA GLY A 105 10.54 14.10 1.49
C GLY A 105 10.21 13.82 0.02
N LYS A 106 10.29 12.57 -0.43
CA LYS A 106 10.04 12.19 -1.83
C LYS A 106 8.59 11.83 -2.07
N THR A 107 8.22 11.91 -3.35
CA THR A 107 7.01 11.29 -3.88
C THR A 107 7.41 9.96 -4.51
N LEU A 108 6.86 8.86 -4.00
CA LEU A 108 7.09 7.51 -4.49
C LEU A 108 5.87 7.04 -5.29
N HIS A 109 6.14 6.32 -6.38
CA HIS A 109 5.14 5.84 -7.31
C HIS A 109 5.13 4.33 -7.33
N PHE A 110 4.18 3.76 -6.60
CA PHE A 110 3.92 2.34 -6.57
C PHE A 110 2.98 1.95 -7.72
N SER A 111 2.84 0.66 -7.97
CA SER A 111 1.88 0.15 -8.94
C SER A 111 1.25 -1.15 -8.45
N VAL A 112 0.01 -1.39 -8.89
CA VAL A 112 -0.73 -2.61 -8.57
C VAL A 112 -1.48 -3.12 -9.79
N ASP A 113 -1.42 -4.42 -10.02
CA ASP A 113 -2.31 -5.16 -10.90
C ASP A 113 -2.98 -6.31 -10.11
N THR A 114 -3.65 -7.23 -10.80
CA THR A 114 -4.36 -8.35 -10.15
C THR A 114 -3.44 -9.45 -9.62
N GLU A 115 -2.15 -9.40 -9.93
CA GLU A 115 -1.17 -10.42 -9.58
C GLU A 115 -0.07 -9.88 -8.65
N THR A 116 0.31 -8.61 -8.78
CA THR A 116 1.46 -8.03 -8.12
C THR A 116 1.18 -6.62 -7.60
N PHE A 117 1.67 -6.35 -6.40
CA PHE A 117 1.86 -5.01 -5.85
C PHE A 117 3.35 -4.69 -5.79
N VAL A 118 3.77 -3.61 -6.47
CA VAL A 118 5.17 -3.16 -6.57
C VAL A 118 5.34 -1.84 -5.83
N MET A 119 6.26 -1.84 -4.87
CA MET A 119 6.69 -0.67 -4.11
C MET A 119 8.03 -0.19 -4.66
N THR A 120 7.97 0.77 -5.57
CA THR A 120 9.17 1.41 -6.15
C THR A 120 9.63 2.54 -5.24
N GLU A 121 10.82 2.40 -4.67
CA GLU A 121 11.46 3.36 -3.78
C GLU A 121 12.68 3.98 -4.51
N MET A 122 13.21 5.09 -3.99
CA MET A 122 14.46 5.64 -4.51
C MET A 122 15.65 4.77 -4.10
N SER A 123 15.54 4.10 -2.95
CA SER A 123 16.55 3.24 -2.35
C SER A 123 16.54 1.79 -2.87
N GLY A 124 15.47 1.38 -3.56
CA GLY A 124 15.28 0.01 -4.04
C GLY A 124 13.86 -0.25 -4.52
N SER A 125 13.51 -1.52 -4.74
CA SER A 125 12.11 -1.88 -4.97
C SER A 125 11.79 -3.21 -4.30
N CYS A 126 10.59 -3.31 -3.76
CA CYS A 126 10.01 -4.56 -3.30
C CYS A 126 8.76 -4.90 -4.10
N SER A 127 8.38 -6.17 -4.08
CA SER A 127 7.07 -6.60 -4.56
C SER A 127 6.47 -7.67 -3.67
N THR A 128 5.16 -7.86 -3.81
CA THR A 128 4.41 -8.95 -3.21
C THR A 128 3.27 -9.37 -4.14
N GLY A 129 2.86 -10.62 -4.03
CA GLY A 129 1.74 -11.14 -4.80
C GLY A 129 0.40 -10.62 -4.29
N MET A 130 -0.58 -10.62 -5.19
CA MET A 130 -1.99 -10.36 -4.91
C MET A 130 -2.75 -11.68 -4.94
N SER A 131 -3.67 -11.86 -4.00
CA SER A 131 -4.57 -13.01 -3.96
C SER A 131 -6.00 -12.56 -4.18
N ALA A 132 -6.76 -13.30 -4.98
CA ALA A 132 -8.20 -13.10 -5.07
C ALA A 132 -8.86 -13.38 -3.72
N VAL A 133 -9.72 -12.48 -3.27
CA VAL A 133 -10.40 -12.54 -1.96
C VAL A 133 -11.85 -12.09 -2.11
N SER A 134 -12.65 -12.26 -1.06
CA SER A 134 -13.96 -11.59 -1.03
C SER A 134 -13.77 -10.06 -1.00
N CYS A 135 -14.71 -9.32 -1.59
CA CYS A 135 -14.65 -7.86 -1.54
C CYS A 135 -14.81 -7.31 -0.11
N ALA A 136 -15.41 -8.08 0.80
CA ALA A 136 -15.38 -7.74 2.21
C ALA A 136 -13.95 -7.72 2.76
N LEU A 137 -13.11 -8.70 2.40
CA LEU A 137 -11.71 -8.80 2.84
C LEU A 137 -10.78 -7.81 2.14
N ALA A 138 -10.95 -7.56 0.84
CA ALA A 138 -10.17 -6.53 0.15
C ALA A 138 -10.43 -5.11 0.72
N ASN A 139 -11.58 -4.94 1.38
CA ASN A 139 -11.99 -3.70 2.03
C ASN A 139 -11.92 -3.79 3.56
N SER A 140 -11.47 -4.92 4.13
CA SER A 140 -11.49 -5.11 5.58
C SER A 140 -10.29 -4.47 6.25
N LYS A 141 -10.58 -3.90 7.41
CA LYS A 141 -9.56 -3.48 8.36
C LYS A 141 -8.85 -4.68 8.99
N ASP A 142 -9.60 -5.76 9.21
CA ASP A 142 -9.12 -7.01 9.75
C ASP A 142 -9.25 -8.11 8.70
N ALA A 143 -8.13 -8.62 8.18
CA ALA A 143 -8.12 -9.84 7.38
C ALA A 143 -7.60 -10.95 8.28
N GLU A 144 -8.54 -11.69 8.88
CA GLU A 144 -8.26 -12.96 9.53
C GLU A 144 -8.08 -14.01 8.42
N GLU A 145 -6.92 -14.69 8.38
CA GLU A 145 -6.66 -15.83 7.50
C GLU A 145 -7.75 -16.88 7.71
N ILE A 146 -8.51 -17.22 6.67
CA ILE A 146 -9.32 -18.43 6.70
C ILE A 146 -8.38 -19.60 6.41
N SER A 147 -8.11 -20.38 7.45
CA SER A 147 -7.30 -21.61 7.49
C SER A 147 -7.80 -22.72 6.59
#